data_AF-A0A1F3TT45-F1
#
_entry.id   AF-A0A1F3TT45-F1
#
_cell.length_a   1.000
_cell.length_b   1.000
_cell.length_c   1.000
_cell.angle_alpha   90.00
_cell.angle_beta   90.00
_cell.angle_gamma   90.00
#
_symmetry.space_group_name_H-M   'P 1'
#
loop_
_entity.id
_entity.type
_entity.pdbx_description
1 polymer ?
#
loop_
_entity_poly.entity_id
_entity_poly.type
_entity_poly.pdbx_seq_one_letter_code
_entity_poly.pdbx_strand_id
1 'polypeptide(L)'
;MAENFLKWDPNLYGVNIATMDAEHKQLVEYMNQLHTNVENKASKAILQKSLTDLFNYTLKHFKDEEELFKKIPNYSFKNAHVKIHEDLIAKLKTYAATFEKTGTFPPDFFVFLKVWLTAHIAGIDMKYSNALYNKAA
;
A
#
# COMPACT_ATOMS: atom_id res chain seq x y z
N MET A 1 -20.90 11.78 8.43
CA MET A 1 -19.97 10.74 7.97
C MET A 1 -18.67 11.44 7.63
N ALA A 2 -17.57 11.15 8.33
CA ALA A 2 -16.28 11.75 7.99
C ALA A 2 -15.90 11.37 6.55
N GLU A 3 -15.34 12.30 5.78
CA GLU A 3 -14.84 11.99 4.44
C GLU A 3 -13.64 11.04 4.52
N ASN A 4 -13.57 10.05 3.62
CA ASN A 4 -12.43 9.14 3.55
C ASN A 4 -11.14 9.90 3.24
N PHE A 5 -10.07 9.59 3.98
CA PHE A 5 -8.73 10.15 3.80
C PHE A 5 -8.18 9.90 2.39
N LEU A 6 -8.43 8.71 1.85
CA LEU A 6 -8.11 8.30 0.49
C LEU A 6 -9.31 7.57 -0.12
N LYS A 7 -9.78 8.01 -1.28
CA LYS A 7 -10.85 7.34 -2.03
C LYS A 7 -10.22 6.49 -3.12
N TRP A 8 -10.66 5.24 -3.24
CA TRP A 8 -10.32 4.42 -4.40
C TRP A 8 -10.97 4.99 -5.65
N ASP A 9 -10.17 5.24 -6.68
CA ASP A 9 -10.62 5.63 -8.01
C ASP A 9 -10.07 4.63 -9.03
N PRO A 10 -10.93 3.79 -9.65
CA PRO A 10 -10.48 2.80 -10.61
C PRO A 10 -9.84 3.41 -11.87
N ASN A 11 -10.14 4.67 -12.21
CA ASN A 11 -9.53 5.32 -13.37
C ASN A 11 -8.09 5.78 -13.09
N LEU A 12 -7.76 6.04 -11.82
CA LEU A 12 -6.43 6.50 -11.41
C LEU A 12 -5.54 5.35 -10.91
N TYR A 13 -6.14 4.35 -10.27
CA TYR A 13 -5.41 3.31 -9.54
C TYR A 13 -5.72 1.90 -10.05
N GLY A 14 -6.64 1.74 -11.00
CA GLY A 14 -6.98 0.42 -11.53
C GLY A 14 -5.81 -0.18 -12.32
N VAL A 15 -5.41 -1.40 -11.97
CA VAL A 15 -4.41 -2.18 -12.69
C VAL A 15 -4.96 -3.20 -13.66
N ASN A 16 -6.29 -3.27 -13.77
CA ASN A 16 -7.03 -4.17 -14.66
C ASN A 16 -6.72 -5.66 -14.38
N ILE A 17 -6.29 -5.97 -13.16
CA ILE A 17 -6.12 -7.32 -12.65
C ILE A 17 -6.98 -7.41 -11.40
N ALA A 18 -8.14 -8.08 -11.54
CA ALA A 18 -9.21 -8.03 -10.53
C ALA A 18 -8.74 -8.36 -9.10
N THR A 19 -7.81 -9.31 -8.95
CA THR A 19 -7.23 -9.67 -7.64
C THR A 19 -6.36 -8.56 -7.07
N MET A 20 -5.54 -7.90 -7.89
CA MET A 20 -4.66 -6.81 -7.43
C MET A 20 -5.49 -5.56 -7.11
N ASP A 21 -6.47 -5.23 -7.96
CA ASP A 21 -7.42 -4.12 -7.70
C ASP A 21 -8.20 -4.33 -6.39
N ALA A 22 -8.58 -5.57 -6.07
CA ALA A 22 -9.24 -5.89 -4.81
C ALA A 22 -8.31 -5.67 -3.61
N GLU A 23 -7.03 -6.05 -3.72
CA GLU A 23 -6.04 -5.85 -2.68
C GLU A 23 -5.70 -4.36 -2.48
N HIS A 24 -5.55 -3.60 -3.56
CA HIS A 24 -5.33 -2.16 -3.46
C HIS A 24 -6.51 -1.44 -2.81
N LYS A 25 -7.75 -1.81 -3.13
CA LYS A 25 -8.95 -1.31 -2.42
C LYS A 25 -8.90 -1.61 -0.93
N GLN A 26 -8.51 -2.84 -0.58
CA GLN A 26 -8.40 -3.24 0.82
C GLN A 26 -7.30 -2.47 1.57
N LEU A 27 -6.17 -2.17 0.92
CA LEU A 27 -5.12 -1.29 1.46
C LEU A 27 -5.66 0.12 1.72
N VAL A 28 -6.42 0.69 0.78
CA VAL A 28 -7.08 1.99 0.94
C VAL A 28 -8.04 1.97 2.13
N GLU A 29 -8.80 0.89 2.32
CA GLU A 29 -9.67 0.72 3.48
C GLU A 29 -8.90 0.68 4.81
N TYR A 30 -7.82 -0.08 4.90
CA TYR A 30 -6.99 -0.12 6.10
C TYR A 30 -6.35 1.24 6.41
N MET A 31 -5.92 1.99 5.39
CA MET A 31 -5.42 3.36 5.55
C MET A 31 -6.49 4.29 6.09
N ASN A 32 -7.71 4.22 5.54
CA ASN A 32 -8.84 5.02 6.00
C ASN A 32 -9.25 4.67 7.44
N GLN A 33 -9.23 3.39 7.79
CA GLN A 33 -9.54 2.92 9.14
C GLN A 33 -8.52 3.46 10.15
N LEU A 34 -7.22 3.34 9.84
CA LEU A 34 -6.15 3.87 10.69
C LEU A 34 -6.29 5.39 10.86
N HIS A 35 -6.51 6.12 9.76
CA HIS A 35 -6.70 7.57 9.80
C HIS A 35 -7.92 7.97 10.65
N THR A 36 -9.05 7.29 10.45
CA THR A 36 -10.28 7.53 11.22
C THR A 36 -10.06 7.29 12.71
N ASN A 37 -9.33 6.25 13.09
CA ASN A 37 -9.02 5.98 14.50
C ASN A 37 -8.12 7.07 15.11
N VAL A 38 -7.20 7.64 14.33
CA VAL A 38 -6.38 8.78 14.77
C VAL A 38 -7.25 10.03 14.98
N GLU A 39 -8.10 10.37 14.01
CA GLU A 39 -9.01 11.53 14.11
C GLU A 39 -9.96 11.41 15.31
N ASN A 40 -10.45 10.19 15.58
CA ASN A 40 -11.31 9.90 16.73
C ASN A 40 -10.55 9.79 18.06
N LYS A 41 -9.24 10.05 18.09
CA LYS A 41 -8.39 9.94 19.27
C LYS A 41 -8.53 8.58 19.97
N ALA A 42 -8.59 7.50 19.19
CA ALA A 42 -8.70 6.15 19.70
C ALA A 42 -7.52 5.79 20.62
N SER A 43 -7.71 4.77 21.46
CA SER A 43 -6.66 4.33 22.36
C SER A 43 -5.43 3.82 21.62
N LYS A 44 -4.26 3.90 22.25
CA LYS A 44 -2.99 3.38 21.69
C LYS A 44 -3.11 1.93 21.23
N ALA A 45 -3.86 1.09 21.96
CA ALA A 45 -4.08 -0.31 21.60
C ALA A 45 -4.86 -0.48 20.29
N ILE A 46 -5.91 0.33 20.08
CA ILE A 46 -6.69 0.32 18.84
C ILE A 46 -5.84 0.80 17.66
N LEU A 47 -5.09 1.89 17.85
CA LEU A 47 -4.18 2.43 16.84
C LEU A 47 -3.07 1.44 16.49
N GLN A 48 -2.48 0.78 17.48
CA GLN A 48 -1.49 -0.27 17.27
C GLN A 48 -2.07 -1.41 16.44
N LYS A 49 -3.30 -1.85 16.75
CA LYS A 49 -3.97 -2.90 15.99
C LYS A 49 -4.18 -2.47 14.53
N SER A 50 -4.73 -1.28 14.29
CA SER A 50 -4.95 -0.78 12.92
C SER A 50 -3.64 -0.63 12.12
N LEU A 51 -2.57 -0.19 12.77
CA LEU A 51 -1.25 -0.12 12.14
C LEU A 51 -0.73 -1.52 11.77
N THR A 52 -0.87 -2.49 12.69
CA THR A 52 -0.48 -3.89 12.44
C THR A 52 -1.30 -4.51 11.31
N ASP A 53 -2.61 -4.27 11.28
CA ASP A 53 -3.50 -4.78 10.22
C ASP A 53 -3.08 -4.23 8.84
N LEU A 54 -2.85 -2.92 8.74
CA LEU A 54 -2.33 -2.27 7.52
C LEU A 54 -0.98 -2.86 7.09
N PHE A 55 -0.04 -3.00 8.03
CA PHE A 55 1.30 -3.51 7.75
C PHE A 55 1.28 -4.97 7.27
N ASN A 56 0.52 -5.83 7.94
CA ASN A 56 0.39 -7.24 7.57
C ASN A 56 -0.25 -7.40 6.20
N TYR A 57 -1.27 -6.59 5.90
CA TYR A 57 -1.91 -6.64 4.59
C TYR A 57 -0.99 -6.12 3.48
N THR A 58 -0.18 -5.10 3.77
CA THR A 58 0.86 -4.61 2.84
C THR A 58 1.86 -5.70 2.50
N LEU A 59 2.34 -6.45 3.50
CA LEU A 59 3.26 -7.59 3.28
C LEU A 59 2.62 -8.70 2.43
N LYS A 60 1.35 -9.03 2.73
CA LYS A 60 0.60 -10.03 1.94
C LYS A 60 0.50 -9.58 0.48
N HIS A 61 0.06 -8.34 0.26
CA HIS A 61 -0.12 -7.77 -1.07
C HIS A 61 1.17 -7.82 -1.89
N PHE A 62 2.28 -7.32 -1.34
CA PHE A 62 3.59 -7.38 -2.02
C PHE A 62 4.01 -8.80 -2.35
N LYS A 63 3.79 -9.75 -1.46
CA LYS A 63 4.06 -11.16 -1.75
C LYS A 63 3.25 -11.65 -2.94
N ASP A 64 1.96 -11.31 -3.01
CA ASP A 64 1.08 -11.77 -4.09
C ASP A 64 1.43 -11.13 -5.44
N GLU A 65 1.84 -9.85 -5.46
CA GLU A 65 2.41 -9.22 -6.65
C GLU A 65 3.73 -9.88 -7.08
N GLU A 66 4.62 -10.17 -6.14
CA GLU A 66 5.90 -10.81 -6.43
C GLU A 66 5.72 -12.24 -6.97
N GLU A 67 4.70 -12.97 -6.50
CA GLU A 67 4.30 -14.24 -7.10
C GLU A 67 3.69 -14.05 -8.50
N LEU A 68 2.97 -12.96 -8.75
CA LEU A 68 2.47 -12.59 -10.08
C LEU A 68 3.65 -12.30 -11.03
N PHE A 69 4.69 -11.60 -10.59
CA PHE A 69 5.86 -11.27 -11.43
C PHE A 69 6.51 -12.52 -12.04
N LYS A 70 6.53 -13.63 -11.30
CA LYS A 70 7.07 -14.92 -11.76
C LYS A 70 6.28 -15.52 -12.92
N LYS A 71 5.01 -15.14 -13.06
CA LYS A 71 4.10 -15.62 -14.10
C LYS A 71 4.12 -14.73 -15.35
N ILE A 72 4.73 -13.55 -15.28
CA ILE A 72 4.81 -12.61 -16.39
C ILE A 72 6.10 -12.86 -17.19
N PRO A 73 6.02 -13.31 -18.45
CA PRO A 73 7.21 -13.50 -19.28
C PRO A 73 7.95 -12.17 -19.48
N ASN A 74 9.28 -12.19 -19.33
CA ASN A 74 10.16 -11.05 -19.61
C ASN A 74 9.84 -9.76 -18.81
N TYR A 75 9.22 -9.85 -17.62
CA TYR A 75 9.06 -8.67 -16.75
C TYR A 75 10.41 -8.22 -16.17
N SER A 76 11.10 -7.34 -16.90
CA SER A 76 12.46 -6.87 -16.57
C SER A 76 12.52 -6.00 -15.33
N PHE A 77 11.40 -5.37 -14.94
CA PHE A 77 11.34 -4.46 -13.79
C PHE A 77 11.15 -5.18 -12.44
N LYS A 78 10.96 -6.50 -12.42
CA LYS A 78 10.65 -7.29 -11.21
C LYS A 78 11.59 -7.02 -10.02
N ASN A 79 12.91 -6.97 -10.25
CA ASN A 79 13.88 -6.81 -9.16
C ASN A 79 13.85 -5.40 -8.58
N ALA A 80 13.66 -4.38 -9.44
CA ALA A 80 13.52 -3.00 -9.00
C ALA A 80 12.20 -2.81 -8.25
N HIS A 81 11.13 -3.49 -8.68
CA HIS A 81 9.85 -3.48 -8.00
C HIS A 81 9.96 -4.05 -6.57
N VAL A 82 10.51 -5.26 -6.41
CA VAL A 82 10.78 -5.86 -5.09
C VAL A 82 11.59 -4.91 -4.20
N LYS A 83 12.60 -4.24 -4.77
CA LYS A 83 13.41 -3.31 -4.00
C LYS A 83 12.59 -2.12 -3.46
N ILE A 84 11.65 -1.60 -4.26
CA ILE A 84 10.73 -0.54 -3.84
C ILE A 84 9.81 -1.02 -2.70
N HIS A 85 9.35 -2.28 -2.72
CA HIS A 85 8.60 -2.88 -1.62
C HIS A 85 9.41 -2.93 -0.33
N GLU A 86 10.64 -3.46 -0.40
CA GLU A 86 11.54 -3.55 0.74
C GLU A 86 11.77 -2.18 1.39
N ASP A 87 11.96 -1.14 0.57
CA ASP A 87 12.20 0.22 1.04
C ASP A 87 10.96 0.81 1.75
N LEU A 88 9.75 0.56 1.25
CA LEU A 88 8.53 0.92 1.99
C LEU A 88 8.46 0.19 3.33
N ILE A 89 8.66 -1.13 3.33
CA ILE A 89 8.56 -1.93 4.55
C ILE A 89 9.58 -1.47 5.60
N ALA A 90 10.80 -1.14 5.20
CA ALA A 90 11.80 -0.56 6.09
C ALA A 90 11.32 0.77 6.70
N LYS A 91 10.78 1.66 5.86
CA LYS A 91 10.24 2.96 6.31
C LYS A 91 9.04 2.80 7.26
N LEU A 92 8.12 1.89 6.95
CA LEU A 92 6.98 1.57 7.82
C LEU A 92 7.41 1.02 9.17
N LYS A 93 8.45 0.18 9.22
CA LYS A 93 9.03 -0.30 10.49
C LYS A 93 9.57 0.85 11.34
N THR A 94 10.20 1.86 10.73
CA THR A 94 10.65 3.06 11.46
C THR A 94 9.48 3.84 12.07
N TYR A 95 8.38 4.00 11.32
CA TYR A 95 7.18 4.65 11.83
C TYR A 95 6.52 3.84 12.95
N ALA A 96 6.42 2.52 12.80
CA ALA A 96 5.87 1.63 13.82
C ALA A 96 6.68 1.65 15.12
N ALA A 97 8.02 1.60 15.03
CA ALA A 97 8.88 1.70 16.20
C ALA A 97 8.76 3.07 16.91
N THR A 98 8.53 4.14 16.15
CA THR A 98 8.30 5.48 16.72
C THR A 98 6.95 5.54 17.43
N PHE A 99 5.90 4.99 16.81
CA PHE A 99 4.56 4.91 17.39
C PHE A 99 4.54 4.05 18.66
N GLU A 100 5.25 2.92 18.67
CA GLU A 100 5.36 2.05 19.84
C GLU A 100 5.95 2.79 21.05
N LYS A 101 6.99 3.60 20.83
CA LYS A 101 7.64 4.40 21.88
C LYS A 101 6.80 5.58 22.35
N THR A 102 6.20 6.32 21.42
CA THR A 102 5.59 7.63 21.69
C THR A 102 4.08 7.59 21.87
N GLY A 103 3.41 6.56 21.32
CA GLY A 103 1.95 6.51 21.19
C GLY A 103 1.39 7.46 20.13
N THR A 104 2.25 8.11 19.33
CA THR A 104 1.87 9.12 18.35
C THR A 104 2.50 8.85 16.99
N PHE A 105 1.78 9.16 15.91
CA PHE A 105 2.32 9.11 14.56
C PHE A 105 3.10 10.39 14.25
N PRO A 106 4.25 10.32 13.56
CA PRO A 106 4.93 11.51 13.07
C PRO A 106 4.04 12.34 12.13
N PRO A 107 4.22 13.68 12.07
CA PRO A 107 3.35 14.56 11.29
C PRO A 107 3.26 14.22 9.80
N ASP A 108 4.31 13.61 9.25
CA ASP A 108 4.42 13.24 7.83
C ASP A 108 3.85 11.84 7.52
N PHE A 109 3.49 11.04 8.51
CA PHE A 109 3.15 9.62 8.33
C PHE A 109 2.03 9.39 7.30
N PHE A 110 0.88 10.02 7.47
CA PHE A 110 -0.26 9.84 6.57
C PHE A 110 -0.02 10.46 5.19
N VAL A 111 0.64 11.62 5.14
CA VAL A 111 1.02 12.27 3.88
C VAL A 111 1.94 11.37 3.08
N PHE A 112 2.98 10.83 3.72
CA PHE A 112 3.89 9.87 3.12
C PHE A 112 3.14 8.66 2.57
N LEU A 113 2.30 8.01 3.39
CA LEU A 113 1.57 6.81 2.98
C LEU A 113 0.67 7.06 1.77
N LYS A 114 -0.07 8.17 1.78
CA LYS A 114 -0.97 8.53 0.68
C LYS A 114 -0.20 8.78 -0.61
N VAL A 115 0.88 9.56 -0.54
CA VAL A 115 1.73 9.85 -1.71
C VAL A 115 2.38 8.56 -2.22
N TRP A 116 2.95 7.74 -1.32
CA TRP A 116 3.60 6.49 -1.71
C TRP A 116 2.63 5.55 -2.39
N LEU A 117 1.48 5.25 -1.77
CA LEU A 117 0.53 4.27 -2.32
C LEU A 117 -0.01 4.71 -3.68
N THR A 118 -0.42 5.97 -3.80
CA THR A 118 -0.99 6.48 -5.07
C THR A 118 0.05 6.53 -6.18
N ALA A 119 1.28 6.96 -5.89
CA ALA A 119 2.36 6.98 -6.88
C ALA A 119 2.84 5.58 -7.26
N HIS A 120 2.88 4.65 -6.30
CA HIS A 120 3.27 3.27 -6.52
C HIS A 120 2.28 2.57 -7.44
N ILE A 121 0.98 2.63 -7.14
CA ILE A 121 -0.03 1.97 -7.97
C ILE A 121 -0.04 2.55 -9.39
N ALA A 122 -0.13 3.88 -9.52
CA ALA A 122 -0.24 4.53 -10.83
C ALA A 122 1.05 4.46 -11.67
N GLY A 123 2.22 4.35 -11.03
CA GLY A 123 3.52 4.44 -11.71
C GLY A 123 4.28 3.11 -11.81
N ILE A 124 4.26 2.32 -10.74
CA ILE A 124 5.07 1.11 -10.58
C ILE A 124 4.24 -0.13 -10.89
N ASP A 125 3.05 -0.28 -10.28
CA ASP A 125 2.19 -1.46 -10.47
C ASP A 125 1.67 -1.54 -11.91
N MET A 126 1.45 -0.37 -12.51
CA MET A 126 1.20 -0.22 -13.94
C MET A 126 2.20 -0.89 -14.86
N LYS A 127 3.45 -1.08 -14.41
CA LYS A 127 4.46 -1.74 -15.24
C LYS A 127 4.18 -3.23 -15.41
N TYR A 128 3.71 -3.93 -14.37
CA TYR A 128 3.38 -5.35 -14.51
C TYR A 128 2.08 -5.54 -15.29
N SER A 129 1.10 -4.62 -15.12
CA SER A 129 -0.14 -4.67 -15.89
C SER A 129 0.13 -4.52 -17.38
N ASN A 130 0.93 -3.52 -17.75
CA ASN A 130 1.40 -3.33 -19.12
C ASN A 130 2.17 -4.55 -19.63
N ALA A 131 3.06 -5.15 -18.84
CA ALA A 131 3.79 -6.34 -19.25
C ALA A 131 2.88 -7.58 -19.46
N LEU A 132 1.76 -7.67 -18.74
CA LEU A 132 0.79 -8.76 -18.88
C LEU A 132 -0.12 -8.58 -20.11
N TYR A 133 -0.59 -7.36 -20.35
CA TYR A 133 -1.60 -7.07 -21.39
C TYR A 133 -1.02 -6.57 -22.71
N ASN A 134 0.15 -5.92 -22.71
CA ASN A 134 0.86 -5.59 -23.95
C ASN A 134 1.79 -6.75 -24.34
N LYS A 135 1.21 -7.79 -24.96
CA LYS A 135 1.97 -8.61 -25.92
C LYS A 135 2.25 -7.72 -27.13
N ALA A 136 3.52 -7.42 -27.36
CA ALA A 136 4.14 -6.95 -28.60
C ALA A 136 3.19 -6.33 -29.65
N ALA A 137 3.27 -5.01 -29.82
CA ALA A 137 3.18 -4.47 -31.18
C ALA A 137 4.41 -4.94 -31.98
#